data_AF-A0A7Y6PU43-F1
#
_entry.id   AF-A0A7Y6PU43-F1
#
_cell.length_a   1.000
_cell.length_b   1.000
_cell.length_c   1.000
_cell.angle_alpha   90.00
_cell.angle_beta   90.00
_cell.angle_gamma   90.00
#
_symmetry.space_group_name_H-M   'P 1'
#
loop_
_entity.id
_entity.type
_entity.pdbx_description
1 polymer ?
#
loop_
_entity_poly.entity_id
_entity_poly.type
_entity_poly.pdbx_seq_one_letter_code
_entity_poly.pdbx_strand_id
1 'polypeptide(L)'
;MSRLVLVTLLLAGCVDGGDEGMTVISNSASDTCSFTGEKSQPFRAHGTIWTGSPSGYVFTPLIESRITPIEGGDDAQRSIAITGANVGLEVKAATIESNGTFTSTTVSLTTEQSQFSQLFSAPLPPSGTVNVLFELSPRQTLVAIANAAGTNNLEAEVLATVRVIGRFNGNDIQSAPFQFPVTVCTDCVVNNLGSCVDLTVTPRATGNACNPFQDGVIDCCESETRGLVCPAVAEEPPQVP
;
A
#
# COMPACT_ATOMS: atom_id res chain seq x y z
N MET A 1 55.98 -10.02 -48.01
CA MET A 1 54.62 -10.48 -47.65
C MET A 1 54.15 -9.65 -46.47
N SER A 2 53.30 -8.63 -46.71
CA SER A 2 52.86 -7.72 -45.64
C SER A 2 51.46 -8.13 -45.15
N ARG A 3 51.24 -8.10 -43.84
CA ARG A 3 49.95 -8.43 -43.21
C ARG A 3 49.07 -7.19 -43.17
N LEU A 4 47.80 -7.34 -43.53
CA LEU A 4 46.75 -6.38 -43.19
C LEU A 4 45.66 -7.14 -42.42
N VAL A 5 45.60 -6.94 -41.11
CA VAL A 5 44.53 -7.48 -40.25
C VAL A 5 43.60 -6.32 -39.93
N LEU A 6 42.41 -6.34 -40.51
CA LEU A 6 41.39 -5.32 -40.29
C LEU A 6 40.63 -5.66 -38.99
N VAL A 7 40.92 -4.93 -37.91
CA VAL A 7 40.22 -5.07 -36.63
C VAL A 7 39.04 -4.11 -36.60
N THR A 8 37.85 -4.62 -36.90
CA THR A 8 36.60 -3.86 -36.83
C THR A 8 36.19 -3.69 -35.37
N LEU A 9 36.45 -2.53 -34.76
CA LEU A 9 35.86 -2.18 -33.46
C LEU A 9 34.35 -1.99 -33.63
N LEU A 10 33.58 -2.98 -33.18
CA LEU A 10 32.15 -2.80 -32.90
C LEU A 10 32.02 -1.97 -31.63
N LEU A 11 31.79 -0.66 -31.80
CA LEU A 11 31.34 0.22 -30.73
C LEU A 11 29.93 -0.20 -30.32
N ALA A 12 29.85 -1.08 -29.32
CA ALA A 12 28.62 -1.31 -28.58
C ALA A 12 28.32 -0.03 -27.79
N GLY A 13 27.50 0.85 -28.37
CA GLY A 13 26.98 2.00 -27.66
C GLY A 13 26.08 1.52 -26.54
N CYS A 14 26.52 1.66 -25.28
CA CYS A 14 25.60 1.66 -24.15
C CYS A 14 24.66 2.86 -24.34
N VAL A 15 23.44 2.58 -24.79
CA VAL A 15 22.39 3.60 -24.83
C VAL A 15 21.98 3.81 -23.38
N ASP A 16 22.39 4.94 -22.81
CA ASP A 16 22.12 5.29 -21.41
C ASP A 16 20.65 5.72 -21.28
N GLY A 17 19.74 4.74 -21.28
CA GLY A 17 18.30 4.93 -21.12
C GLY A 17 17.89 5.28 -19.69
N GLY A 18 18.73 6.03 -18.96
CA GLY A 18 18.57 6.29 -17.52
C GLY A 18 17.53 7.35 -17.17
N ASP A 19 17.26 8.28 -18.09
CA ASP A 19 16.47 9.50 -17.82
C ASP A 19 15.00 9.39 -18.28
N GLU A 20 14.61 8.32 -18.97
CA GLU A 20 13.24 8.10 -19.44
C GLU A 20 12.48 7.14 -18.51
N GLY A 21 11.78 7.69 -17.51
CA GLY A 21 10.94 6.86 -16.65
C GLY A 21 10.31 7.58 -15.46
N MET A 22 9.83 6.78 -14.53
CA MET A 22 9.20 7.22 -13.28
C MET A 22 9.61 6.32 -12.12
N THR A 23 9.53 6.84 -10.90
CA THR A 23 9.83 6.11 -9.67
C THR A 23 8.79 6.42 -8.61
N VAL A 24 8.41 5.43 -7.80
CA VAL A 24 7.77 5.71 -6.51
C VAL A 24 8.87 6.19 -5.56
N ILE A 25 8.60 7.25 -4.78
CA ILE A 25 9.56 7.78 -3.81
C ILE A 25 9.11 7.58 -2.35
N SER A 26 7.80 7.52 -2.09
CA SER A 26 7.26 7.30 -0.75
C SER A 26 5.79 6.85 -0.78
N ASN A 27 5.28 6.29 0.33
CA ASN A 27 3.84 6.15 0.58
C ASN A 27 3.36 7.37 1.36
N SER A 28 2.43 8.15 0.82
CA SER A 28 2.06 9.43 1.42
C SER A 28 1.14 9.23 2.65
N ALA A 29 1.20 10.16 3.59
CA ALA A 29 0.36 10.16 4.78
C ALA A 29 -0.58 11.38 4.73
N SER A 30 -1.84 11.18 5.10
CA SER A 30 -2.84 12.24 5.16
C SER A 30 -3.89 11.95 6.22
N ASP A 31 -4.19 12.94 7.05
CA ASP A 31 -5.22 12.87 8.09
C ASP A 31 -6.63 13.18 7.53
N THR A 32 -6.73 13.54 6.25
CA THR A 32 -7.99 13.92 5.57
C THR A 32 -8.24 13.14 4.28
N CYS A 33 -7.40 12.16 3.96
CA CYS A 33 -7.30 11.49 2.66
C CYS A 33 -7.18 12.45 1.46
N SER A 34 -6.47 13.56 1.65
CA SER A 34 -6.11 14.52 0.60
C SER A 34 -4.59 14.70 0.54
N PHE A 35 -4.04 14.83 -0.67
CA PHE A 35 -2.60 14.81 -0.94
C PHE A 35 -2.20 16.00 -1.79
N THR A 36 -1.03 16.60 -1.52
CA THR A 36 -0.57 17.79 -2.23
C THR A 36 0.23 17.45 -3.48
N GLY A 37 0.77 16.24 -3.59
CA GLY A 37 1.72 15.87 -4.63
C GLY A 37 3.13 16.40 -4.38
N GLU A 38 3.39 17.06 -3.25
CA GLU A 38 4.70 17.63 -2.95
C GLU A 38 5.67 16.57 -2.38
N LYS A 39 6.94 16.66 -2.78
CA LYS A 39 8.03 15.80 -2.24
C LYS A 39 8.26 15.95 -0.74
N SER A 40 7.83 17.09 -0.16
CA SER A 40 7.88 17.41 1.26
C SER A 40 6.69 16.91 2.07
N GLN A 41 5.66 16.33 1.44
CA GLN A 41 4.47 15.88 2.17
C GLN A 41 4.79 14.73 3.13
N PRO A 42 4.07 14.60 4.26
CA PRO A 42 4.26 13.51 5.20
C PRO A 42 4.16 12.13 4.52
N PHE A 43 4.94 11.17 4.99
CA PHE A 43 4.98 9.81 4.43
C PHE A 43 5.10 8.74 5.51
N ARG A 44 4.72 7.51 5.15
CA ARG A 44 4.88 6.31 5.98
C ARG A 44 5.95 5.40 5.36
N ALA A 45 6.78 4.80 6.20
CA ALA A 45 7.82 3.85 5.79
C ALA A 45 7.37 2.37 5.92
N HIS A 46 6.32 2.13 6.70
CA HIS A 46 5.64 0.84 6.87
C HIS A 46 4.13 1.08 6.93
N GLY A 47 3.35 0.06 6.61
CA GLY A 47 1.91 0.04 6.81
C GLY A 47 1.50 -0.96 7.89
N THR A 48 0.33 -0.76 8.48
CA THR A 48 -0.30 -1.73 9.40
C THR A 48 -1.79 -1.83 9.08
N ILE A 49 -2.37 -3.04 9.04
CA ILE A 49 -3.81 -3.25 8.78
C ILE A 49 -4.38 -4.41 9.58
N TRP A 50 -5.64 -4.25 9.99
CA TRP A 50 -6.42 -5.29 10.63
C TRP A 50 -6.82 -6.41 9.67
N THR A 51 -6.64 -7.67 10.08
CA THR A 51 -7.13 -8.85 9.37
C THR A 51 -8.65 -8.84 9.15
N GLY A 52 -9.41 -8.23 10.08
CA GLY A 52 -10.86 -8.08 9.98
C GLY A 52 -11.35 -6.93 9.07
N SER A 53 -10.43 -6.17 8.44
CA SER A 53 -10.78 -5.02 7.60
C SER A 53 -11.79 -5.37 6.48
N PRO A 54 -12.83 -4.53 6.26
CA PRO A 54 -13.78 -4.69 5.17
C PRO A 54 -13.19 -4.32 3.79
N SER A 55 -12.03 -3.68 3.75
CA SER A 55 -11.27 -3.28 2.54
C SER A 55 -9.81 -3.70 2.63
N GLY A 56 -9.08 -3.61 1.52
CA GLY A 56 -7.64 -3.85 1.49
C GLY A 56 -6.81 -2.72 2.12
N TYR A 57 -5.49 -2.92 2.22
CA TYR A 57 -4.55 -1.84 2.57
C TYR A 57 -4.51 -0.82 1.43
N VAL A 58 -4.92 0.42 1.71
CA VAL A 58 -4.92 1.53 0.76
C VAL A 58 -3.52 2.16 0.76
N PHE A 59 -2.91 2.21 -0.41
CA PHE A 59 -1.56 2.74 -0.62
C PHE A 59 -1.63 3.98 -1.51
N THR A 60 -0.87 5.01 -1.14
CA THR A 60 -0.93 6.33 -1.79
C THR A 60 0.46 6.78 -2.24
N PRO A 61 1.07 6.09 -3.23
CA PRO A 61 2.43 6.37 -3.62
C PRO A 61 2.54 7.77 -4.19
N LEU A 62 3.58 8.49 -3.75
CA LEU A 62 4.08 9.64 -4.47
C LEU A 62 4.98 9.14 -5.59
N ILE A 63 4.60 9.44 -6.83
CA ILE A 63 5.29 9.01 -8.04
C ILE A 63 5.97 10.23 -8.64
N GLU A 64 7.27 10.13 -8.92
CA GLU A 64 8.10 11.16 -9.55
C GLU A 64 8.41 10.81 -11.00
N SER A 65 8.32 11.82 -11.88
CA SER A 65 8.79 11.77 -13.25
C SER A 65 10.29 12.06 -13.31
N ARG A 66 11.05 11.19 -13.99
CA ARG A 66 12.47 11.47 -14.30
C ARG A 66 12.65 12.18 -15.65
N ILE A 67 11.56 12.33 -16.40
CA ILE A 67 11.57 12.98 -17.72
C ILE A 67 11.87 14.47 -17.55
N THR A 68 12.86 14.97 -18.28
CA THR A 68 13.18 16.40 -18.34
C THR A 68 12.21 17.16 -19.27
N PRO A 69 11.76 18.39 -18.92
CA PRO A 69 11.01 19.25 -19.83
C PRO A 69 11.87 19.64 -21.06
N ILE A 70 11.23 20.08 -22.14
CA ILE A 70 11.94 20.66 -23.30
C ILE A 70 11.82 22.18 -23.23
N GLU A 71 12.95 22.87 -23.32
CA GLU A 71 12.97 24.34 -23.43
C GLU A 71 12.19 24.80 -24.68
N GLY A 72 11.10 25.54 -24.46
CA GLY A 72 10.20 26.00 -25.53
C GLY A 72 9.24 24.94 -26.11
N GLY A 73 9.17 23.74 -25.51
CA GLY A 73 8.23 22.69 -25.89
C GLY A 73 6.87 22.77 -25.16
N ASP A 74 5.93 21.92 -25.57
CA ASP A 74 4.68 21.68 -24.85
C ASP A 74 4.86 20.51 -23.86
N ASP A 75 5.04 20.82 -22.58
CA ASP A 75 5.25 19.82 -21.53
C ASP A 75 4.06 18.85 -21.36
N ALA A 76 2.85 19.21 -21.80
CA ALA A 76 1.71 18.29 -21.79
C ALA A 76 1.96 17.09 -22.72
N GLN A 77 2.66 17.28 -23.83
CA GLN A 77 3.03 16.21 -24.77
C GLN A 77 4.11 15.27 -24.22
N ARG A 78 4.84 15.68 -23.17
CA ARG A 78 5.85 14.84 -22.49
C ARG A 78 5.38 14.23 -21.17
N SER A 79 4.09 14.35 -20.84
CA SER A 79 3.54 13.69 -19.66
C SER A 79 3.48 12.17 -19.83
N ILE A 80 3.82 11.44 -18.78
CA ILE A 80 3.55 10.00 -18.68
C ILE A 80 2.06 9.82 -18.40
N ALA A 81 1.38 8.99 -19.19
CA ALA A 81 0.03 8.54 -18.88
C ALA A 81 0.13 7.27 -18.01
N ILE A 82 0.03 7.41 -16.69
CA ILE A 82 -0.01 6.26 -15.77
C ILE A 82 -1.31 5.49 -16.00
N THR A 83 -1.23 4.16 -16.08
CA THR A 83 -2.37 3.26 -16.36
C THR A 83 -2.64 2.24 -15.26
N GLY A 84 -1.79 2.18 -14.24
CA GLY A 84 -1.98 1.31 -13.09
C GLY A 84 -0.70 0.97 -12.34
N ALA A 85 -0.74 -0.11 -11.57
CA ALA A 85 0.43 -0.73 -10.96
C ALA A 85 0.29 -2.26 -10.93
N ASN A 86 1.40 -2.95 -11.18
CA ASN A 86 1.53 -4.37 -10.87
C ASN A 86 2.03 -4.52 -9.43
N VAL A 87 1.40 -5.39 -8.65
CA VAL A 87 1.70 -5.63 -7.25
C VAL A 87 2.05 -7.11 -7.07
N GLY A 88 3.19 -7.36 -6.43
CA GLY A 88 3.57 -8.66 -5.89
C GLY A 88 3.55 -8.63 -4.36
N LEU A 89 2.96 -9.64 -3.70
CA LEU A 89 2.92 -9.77 -2.24
C LEU A 89 3.62 -11.05 -1.79
N GLU A 90 4.45 -10.94 -0.75
CA GLU A 90 5.15 -12.06 -0.14
C GLU A 90 5.04 -11.97 1.38
N VAL A 91 4.56 -13.02 2.05
CA VAL A 91 4.56 -13.07 3.53
C VAL A 91 5.97 -13.46 3.99
N LYS A 92 6.68 -12.54 4.63
CA LYS A 92 8.08 -12.70 5.08
C LYS A 92 8.19 -13.41 6.42
N ALA A 93 7.29 -13.07 7.33
CA ALA A 93 7.20 -13.67 8.66
C ALA A 93 5.72 -13.72 9.07
N ALA A 94 5.36 -14.71 9.87
CA ALA A 94 4.08 -14.74 10.56
C ALA A 94 4.24 -15.43 11.92
N THR A 95 3.59 -14.88 12.94
CA THR A 95 3.58 -15.37 14.31
C THR A 95 2.14 -15.51 14.80
N ILE A 96 1.83 -16.66 15.38
CA ILE A 96 0.56 -16.92 16.06
C ILE A 96 0.81 -16.91 17.56
N GLU A 97 0.04 -16.10 18.29
CA GLU A 97 -0.01 -16.14 19.75
C GLU A 97 -1.17 -17.03 20.21
N SER A 98 -0.86 -18.04 21.03
CA SER A 98 -1.86 -18.87 21.70
C SER A 98 -1.48 -19.03 23.16
N ASN A 99 -2.38 -18.63 24.07
CA ASN A 99 -2.17 -18.66 25.53
C ASN A 99 -0.84 -17.99 25.98
N GLY A 100 -0.52 -16.82 25.44
CA GLY A 100 0.73 -16.08 25.76
C GLY A 100 2.01 -16.70 25.17
N THR A 101 1.89 -17.72 24.32
CA THR A 101 3.03 -18.34 23.62
C THR A 101 3.01 -17.97 22.14
N PHE A 102 4.09 -17.35 21.67
CA PHE A 102 4.28 -17.00 20.27
C PHE A 102 4.93 -18.16 19.51
N THR A 103 4.34 -18.53 18.37
CA THR A 103 4.84 -19.59 17.49
C THR A 103 4.96 -19.06 16.06
N SER A 104 6.09 -19.32 15.40
CA SER A 104 6.23 -18.97 13.98
C SER A 104 5.37 -19.89 13.12
N THR A 105 4.68 -19.32 12.15
CA THR A 105 3.83 -20.04 11.18
C THR A 105 4.20 -19.66 9.75
N THR A 106 3.76 -20.47 8.79
CA THR A 106 3.92 -20.19 7.36
C THR A 106 2.57 -19.90 6.74
N VAL A 107 2.41 -18.71 6.16
CA VAL A 107 1.23 -18.35 5.37
C VAL A 107 1.57 -18.45 3.89
N SER A 108 0.81 -19.25 3.15
CA SER A 108 0.95 -19.37 1.69
C SER A 108 -0.20 -18.65 1.00
N LEU A 109 0.14 -17.72 0.10
CA LEU A 109 -0.82 -17.04 -0.77
C LEU A 109 -0.94 -17.79 -2.11
N THR A 110 -2.12 -17.78 -2.72
CA THR A 110 -2.28 -18.22 -4.12
C THR A 110 -1.62 -17.21 -5.07
N THR A 111 -1.40 -17.58 -6.33
CA THR A 111 -0.91 -16.64 -7.36
C THR A 111 -1.82 -15.42 -7.49
N GLU A 112 -3.14 -15.60 -7.45
CA GLU A 112 -4.12 -14.51 -7.56
C GLU A 112 -4.12 -13.56 -6.35
N GLN A 113 -3.76 -14.06 -5.16
CA GLN A 113 -3.60 -13.26 -3.94
C GLN A 113 -2.23 -12.57 -3.86
N SER A 114 -1.22 -13.16 -4.48
CA SER A 114 0.17 -12.68 -4.43
C SER A 114 0.61 -11.87 -5.64
N GLN A 115 -0.12 -11.91 -6.77
CA GLN A 115 0.23 -11.21 -8.01
C GLN A 115 -1.02 -10.70 -8.71
N PHE A 116 -1.17 -9.38 -8.80
CA PHE A 116 -2.31 -8.74 -9.46
C PHE A 116 -1.94 -7.35 -10.00
N SER A 117 -2.84 -6.79 -10.82
CA SER A 117 -2.72 -5.43 -11.36
C SER A 117 -3.86 -4.56 -10.86
N GLN A 118 -3.54 -3.38 -10.37
CA GLN A 118 -4.50 -2.32 -10.04
C GLN A 118 -4.55 -1.32 -11.19
N LEU A 119 -5.75 -1.01 -11.70
CA LEU A 119 -5.93 -0.09 -12.82
C LEU A 119 -6.39 1.27 -12.32
N PHE A 120 -5.71 2.34 -12.74
CA PHE A 120 -6.04 3.73 -12.44
C PHE A 120 -5.40 4.64 -13.50
N SER A 121 -5.86 5.89 -13.62
CA SER A 121 -5.33 6.84 -14.60
C SER A 121 -4.85 8.11 -13.93
N ALA A 122 -3.62 8.53 -14.23
CA ALA A 122 -3.07 9.80 -13.77
C ALA A 122 -2.06 10.36 -14.79
N PRO A 123 -2.13 11.65 -15.15
CA PRO A 123 -1.04 12.31 -15.85
C PRO A 123 0.12 12.58 -14.88
N LEU A 124 1.34 12.29 -15.32
CA LEU A 124 2.56 12.60 -14.59
C LEU A 124 3.45 13.49 -15.47
N PRO A 125 3.49 14.82 -15.22
CA PRO A 125 4.21 15.77 -16.07
C PRO A 125 5.73 15.64 -15.95
N PRO A 126 6.52 16.15 -16.93
CA PRO A 126 7.98 16.17 -16.86
C PRO A 126 8.49 16.80 -15.56
N SER A 127 9.43 16.12 -14.89
CA SER A 127 10.04 16.52 -13.61
C SER A 127 9.07 16.79 -12.45
N GLY A 128 7.78 16.48 -12.66
CA GLY A 128 6.73 16.64 -11.66
C GLY A 128 6.48 15.38 -10.86
N THR A 129 5.48 15.48 -9.99
CA THR A 129 5.07 14.42 -9.06
C THR A 129 3.55 14.29 -9.04
N VAL A 130 3.05 13.10 -8.74
CA VAL A 130 1.61 12.82 -8.59
C VAL A 130 1.35 11.80 -7.50
N ASN A 131 0.26 11.97 -6.77
CA ASN A 131 -0.31 10.93 -5.92
C ASN A 131 -1.39 10.17 -6.67
N VAL A 132 -1.39 8.85 -6.50
CA VAL A 132 -2.49 7.96 -6.87
C VAL A 132 -2.93 7.19 -5.62
N LEU A 133 -4.10 6.55 -5.67
CA LEU A 133 -4.65 5.76 -4.56
C LEU A 133 -5.16 4.43 -5.09
N PHE A 134 -4.72 3.30 -4.50
CA PHE A 134 -5.19 1.96 -4.85
C PHE A 134 -4.99 0.96 -3.70
N GLU A 135 -5.64 -0.21 -3.78
CA GLU A 135 -5.42 -1.30 -2.81
C GLU A 135 -4.12 -2.07 -3.10
N LEU A 136 -3.19 -2.03 -2.16
CA LEU A 136 -1.92 -2.74 -2.18
C LEU A 136 -2.01 -4.16 -1.62
N SER A 137 -2.88 -4.39 -0.63
CA SER A 137 -3.14 -5.72 -0.08
C SER A 137 -4.65 -5.95 -0.08
N PRO A 138 -5.22 -6.58 -1.14
CA PRO A 138 -6.65 -6.77 -1.27
C PRO A 138 -7.23 -7.58 -0.12
N ARG A 139 -8.54 -7.39 0.16
CA ARG A 139 -9.23 -8.10 1.24
C ARG A 139 -9.08 -9.63 1.18
N GLN A 140 -9.00 -10.22 -0.02
CA GLN A 140 -8.79 -11.66 -0.20
C GLN A 140 -7.48 -12.14 0.41
N THR A 141 -6.43 -11.31 0.37
CA THR A 141 -5.12 -11.59 0.97
C THR A 141 -5.18 -11.46 2.49
N LEU A 142 -5.88 -10.44 3.01
CA LEU A 142 -6.12 -10.30 4.46
C LEU A 142 -6.88 -11.51 5.03
N VAL A 143 -7.93 -12.00 4.32
CA VAL A 143 -8.69 -13.20 4.70
C VAL A 143 -7.82 -14.47 4.64
N ALA A 144 -6.95 -14.61 3.64
CA ALA A 144 -6.02 -15.73 3.55
C ALA A 144 -5.03 -15.77 4.72
N ILE A 145 -4.50 -14.61 5.10
CA ILE A 145 -3.62 -14.43 6.25
C ILE A 145 -4.37 -14.75 7.56
N ALA A 146 -5.57 -14.19 7.75
CA ALA A 146 -6.42 -14.44 8.92
C ALA A 146 -6.74 -15.94 9.10
N ASN A 147 -7.09 -16.64 8.02
CA ASN A 147 -7.43 -18.07 8.06
C ASN A 147 -6.26 -18.95 8.52
N ALA A 148 -5.00 -18.52 8.37
CA ALA A 148 -3.85 -19.26 8.86
C ALA A 148 -3.73 -19.26 10.41
N ALA A 149 -4.38 -18.30 11.09
CA ALA A 149 -4.39 -18.20 12.55
C ALA A 149 -5.47 -19.05 13.23
N GLY A 150 -6.54 -19.36 12.49
CA GLY A 150 -7.77 -19.92 13.07
C GLY A 150 -8.44 -18.90 14.01
N THR A 151 -8.51 -19.23 15.30
CA THR A 151 -9.10 -18.38 16.35
C THR A 151 -8.06 -17.66 17.21
N ASN A 152 -6.78 -17.73 16.85
CA ASN A 152 -5.68 -17.16 17.62
C ASN A 152 -5.33 -15.74 17.15
N ASN A 153 -4.60 -15.01 17.99
CA ASN A 153 -3.98 -13.76 17.57
C ASN A 153 -2.85 -14.05 16.56
N LEU A 154 -2.72 -13.18 15.55
CA LEU A 154 -1.77 -13.31 14.46
C LEU A 154 -1.14 -11.97 14.18
N GLU A 155 0.17 -11.97 13.92
CA GLU A 155 0.89 -10.91 13.25
C GLU A 155 1.64 -11.48 12.05
N ALA A 156 1.58 -10.81 10.89
CA ALA A 156 2.27 -11.22 9.68
C ALA A 156 2.89 -10.02 8.95
N GLU A 157 4.17 -10.10 8.60
CA GLU A 157 4.85 -9.11 7.77
C GLU A 157 4.66 -9.47 6.29
N VAL A 158 3.94 -8.63 5.55
CA VAL A 158 3.75 -8.77 4.10
C VAL A 158 4.63 -7.75 3.38
N LEU A 159 5.61 -8.22 2.61
CA LEU A 159 6.38 -7.35 1.74
C LEU A 159 5.64 -7.18 0.41
N ALA A 160 5.15 -5.97 0.16
CA ALA A 160 4.59 -5.61 -1.14
C ALA A 160 5.68 -5.04 -2.06
N THR A 161 5.75 -5.54 -3.29
CA THR A 161 6.59 -5.02 -4.38
C THR A 161 5.70 -4.40 -5.44
N VAL A 162 5.76 -3.07 -5.55
CA VAL A 162 4.97 -2.26 -6.49
C VAL A 162 5.79 -1.91 -7.72
N ARG A 163 5.19 -2.02 -8.90
CA ARG A 163 5.70 -1.48 -10.15
C ARG A 163 4.59 -0.73 -10.87
N VAL A 164 4.63 0.60 -10.78
CA VAL A 164 3.72 1.48 -11.53
C VAL A 164 3.95 1.26 -13.03
N ILE A 165 2.87 1.20 -13.80
CA ILE A 165 2.87 1.06 -15.26
C ILE A 165 2.22 2.29 -15.90
N GLY A 166 2.71 2.67 -17.07
CA GLY A 166 2.19 3.81 -17.81
C GLY A 166 2.67 3.82 -19.25
N ARG A 167 2.37 4.90 -19.97
CA ARG A 167 2.75 5.08 -21.37
C ARG A 167 3.45 6.43 -21.58
N PHE A 168 4.48 6.41 -22.42
CA PHE A 168 5.21 7.60 -22.86
C PHE A 168 5.54 7.48 -24.34
N ASN A 169 5.23 8.52 -25.14
CA ASN A 169 5.40 8.54 -26.60
C ASN A 169 4.84 7.29 -27.32
N GLY A 170 3.73 6.75 -26.82
CA GLY A 170 3.07 5.55 -27.35
C GLY A 170 3.65 4.22 -26.86
N ASN A 171 4.84 4.20 -26.27
CA ASN A 171 5.47 3.00 -25.69
C ASN A 171 4.97 2.76 -24.26
N ASP A 172 4.91 1.50 -23.84
CA ASP A 172 4.64 1.14 -22.45
C ASP A 172 5.93 1.27 -21.62
N ILE A 173 5.83 1.84 -20.42
CA ILE A 173 6.94 2.03 -19.48
C ILE A 173 6.56 1.52 -18.08
N GLN A 174 7.57 1.15 -17.29
CA GLN A 174 7.39 0.63 -15.94
C GLN A 174 8.40 1.25 -14.97
N SER A 175 7.97 1.52 -13.73
CA SER A 175 8.86 2.01 -12.69
C SER A 175 9.86 0.94 -12.21
N ALA A 176 10.93 1.40 -11.57
CA ALA A 176 11.72 0.56 -10.67
C ALA A 176 10.81 -0.10 -9.60
N PRO A 177 11.16 -1.29 -9.09
CA PRO A 177 10.39 -1.93 -8.03
C PRO A 177 10.49 -1.12 -6.74
N PHE A 178 9.35 -0.74 -6.18
CA PHE A 178 9.26 -0.13 -4.86
C PHE A 178 8.80 -1.17 -3.85
N GLN A 179 9.52 -1.31 -2.74
CA GLN A 179 9.20 -2.27 -1.69
C GLN A 179 8.59 -1.56 -0.49
N PHE A 180 7.45 -2.06 -0.01
CA PHE A 180 6.72 -1.50 1.12
C PHE A 180 6.25 -2.62 2.06
N PRO A 181 6.74 -2.66 3.32
CA PRO A 181 6.28 -3.65 4.29
C PRO A 181 4.92 -3.24 4.88
N VAL A 182 4.01 -4.20 4.99
CA VAL A 182 2.71 -4.04 5.63
C VAL A 182 2.54 -5.13 6.70
N THR A 183 2.39 -4.73 7.95
CA THR A 183 2.01 -5.63 9.05
C THR A 183 0.51 -5.90 8.97
N VAL A 184 0.12 -7.16 8.78
CA VAL A 184 -1.26 -7.63 8.78
C VAL A 184 -1.49 -8.41 10.07
N CYS A 185 -2.42 -7.98 10.93
CA CYS A 185 -2.57 -8.60 12.24
C CYS A 185 -4.00 -8.52 12.83
N THR A 186 -4.26 -9.28 13.91
CA THR A 186 -5.59 -9.41 14.54
C THR A 186 -6.03 -8.22 15.42
N ASP A 187 -5.11 -7.45 16.01
CA ASP A 187 -5.43 -6.46 17.06
C ASP A 187 -4.55 -5.17 17.08
N CYS A 188 -3.64 -4.97 16.13
CA CYS A 188 -2.62 -3.90 16.09
C CYS A 188 -3.14 -2.49 15.82
N VAL A 189 -4.29 -2.37 15.15
CA VAL A 189 -4.96 -1.09 14.90
C VAL A 189 -6.33 -1.04 15.57
N VAL A 190 -6.66 -2.02 16.41
CA VAL A 190 -8.04 -2.30 16.82
C VAL A 190 -8.08 -2.61 18.31
N ASN A 191 -8.36 -1.61 19.13
CA ASN A 191 -8.49 -1.79 20.57
C ASN A 191 -9.95 -2.12 20.91
N ASN A 192 -10.19 -3.33 21.40
CA ASN A 192 -11.48 -3.67 22.00
C ASN A 192 -11.54 -3.11 23.43
N LEU A 193 -12.22 -1.97 23.60
CA LEU A 193 -12.36 -1.32 24.91
C LEU A 193 -13.52 -1.87 25.77
N GLY A 194 -14.23 -2.91 25.31
CA GLY A 194 -15.39 -3.47 26.00
C GLY A 194 -16.72 -2.81 25.59
N SER A 195 -17.69 -2.78 26.50
CA SER A 195 -19.04 -2.29 26.18
C SER A 195 -19.14 -0.77 26.16
N CYS A 196 -19.92 -0.24 25.22
CA CYS A 196 -20.13 1.20 25.04
C CYS A 196 -20.78 1.88 26.25
N VAL A 197 -21.59 1.14 27.02
CA VAL A 197 -22.29 1.65 28.21
C VAL A 197 -21.39 1.69 29.46
N ASP A 198 -20.33 0.90 29.47
CA ASP A 198 -19.38 0.81 30.60
C ASP A 198 -18.21 1.79 30.45
N LEU A 199 -18.06 2.41 29.27
CA LEU A 199 -16.99 3.34 28.96
C LEU A 199 -17.29 4.75 29.49
N THR A 200 -16.56 5.12 30.55
CA THR A 200 -16.69 6.42 31.25
C THR A 200 -16.00 7.60 30.55
N VAL A 201 -15.33 7.33 29.43
CA VAL A 201 -14.65 8.30 28.56
C VAL A 201 -15.06 8.04 27.12
N THR A 202 -15.22 9.08 26.31
CA THR A 202 -15.59 9.00 24.88
C THR A 202 -14.35 8.68 24.02
N PRO A 203 -14.13 7.43 23.59
CA PRO A 203 -12.96 7.06 22.80
C PRO A 203 -13.27 7.33 21.33
N ARG A 204 -12.44 8.11 20.63
CA ARG A 204 -12.65 8.45 19.22
C ARG A 204 -11.34 8.57 18.42
N ALA A 205 -10.41 7.66 18.63
CA ALA A 205 -9.48 7.34 17.55
C ALA A 205 -10.28 6.57 16.49
N THR A 206 -10.56 7.20 15.34
CA THR A 206 -11.37 6.62 14.25
C THR A 206 -10.52 5.95 13.16
N GLY A 207 -9.26 5.65 13.45
CA GLY A 207 -8.31 5.16 12.44
C GLY A 207 -7.89 6.21 11.40
N ASN A 208 -7.33 5.75 10.29
CA ASN A 208 -6.85 6.58 9.19
C ASN A 208 -7.99 7.05 8.26
N ALA A 209 -7.92 8.28 7.76
CA ALA A 209 -8.98 8.88 6.94
C ALA A 209 -9.18 8.23 5.56
N CYS A 210 -8.18 7.58 4.97
CA CYS A 210 -8.31 6.83 3.72
C CYS A 210 -8.89 5.42 3.92
N ASN A 211 -8.63 4.81 5.07
CA ASN A 211 -9.22 3.55 5.50
C ASN A 211 -9.08 3.48 7.04
N PRO A 212 -10.18 3.49 7.81
CA PRO A 212 -10.12 3.42 9.27
C PRO A 212 -9.26 2.24 9.77
N PHE A 213 -9.30 1.10 9.08
CA PHE A 213 -8.69 -0.15 9.53
C PHE A 213 -7.20 -0.29 9.22
N GLN A 214 -6.50 0.80 8.91
CA GLN A 214 -5.04 0.81 8.72
C GLN A 214 -4.36 1.99 9.42
N ASP A 215 -3.05 1.86 9.69
CA ASP A 215 -2.09 2.94 9.96
C ASP A 215 -2.41 3.91 11.12
N GLY A 216 -3.45 3.65 11.88
CA GLY A 216 -3.93 4.45 13.00
C GLY A 216 -4.83 3.60 13.87
N VAL A 217 -4.82 3.88 15.17
CA VAL A 217 -5.62 3.14 16.16
C VAL A 217 -7.10 3.44 15.97
N ILE A 218 -7.93 2.40 16.11
CA ILE A 218 -9.39 2.50 16.19
C ILE A 218 -9.87 1.99 17.56
N ASP A 219 -10.59 2.83 18.30
CA ASP A 219 -10.99 2.60 19.70
C ASP A 219 -12.53 2.65 19.93
N CYS A 220 -13.29 3.12 18.95
CA CYS A 220 -14.45 4.00 19.22
C CYS A 220 -15.62 3.34 19.96
N CYS A 221 -16.34 4.14 20.75
CA CYS A 221 -17.71 3.85 21.18
C CYS A 221 -18.62 5.09 21.19
N GLU A 222 -19.92 4.92 20.93
CA GLU A 222 -20.99 5.78 21.46
C GLU A 222 -22.38 5.12 21.32
N SER A 223 -23.16 5.10 22.42
CA SER A 223 -24.48 4.46 22.57
C SER A 223 -25.26 5.14 23.72
N GLU A 224 -26.50 4.83 24.12
CA GLU A 224 -27.44 3.75 23.73
C GLU A 224 -27.99 3.88 22.30
N THR A 225 -28.08 5.11 21.78
CA THR A 225 -28.69 5.45 20.48
C THR A 225 -27.81 5.13 19.28
N ARG A 226 -26.71 4.39 19.52
CA ARG A 226 -25.64 3.95 18.62
C ARG A 226 -25.09 5.06 17.73
N GLY A 227 -24.48 6.06 18.39
CA GLY A 227 -23.72 7.15 17.79
C GLY A 227 -22.58 6.66 16.89
N LEU A 228 -21.36 6.43 17.40
CA LEU A 228 -20.32 5.78 16.57
C LEU A 228 -19.33 4.89 17.34
N VAL A 229 -19.31 3.61 16.96
CA VAL A 229 -18.65 2.51 17.68
C VAL A 229 -17.77 1.70 16.71
N CYS A 230 -16.44 1.67 16.91
CA CYS A 230 -15.47 1.02 16.01
C CYS A 230 -14.12 0.66 16.70
N PRO A 231 -13.91 -0.57 17.18
CA PRO A 231 -14.90 -1.42 17.80
C PRO A 231 -14.88 -1.24 19.32
N ALA A 232 -16.00 -0.79 19.86
CA ALA A 232 -16.46 -1.28 21.15
C ALA A 232 -17.58 -2.29 20.89
N VAL A 233 -17.75 -3.25 21.77
CA VAL A 233 -18.66 -4.40 21.63
C VAL A 233 -18.91 -4.99 23.02
N ALA A 234 -20.12 -5.29 23.45
CA ALA A 234 -21.44 -4.98 22.88
C ALA A 234 -22.42 -4.73 24.04
N GLU A 235 -23.48 -3.97 23.79
CA GLU A 235 -24.69 -4.10 24.61
C GLU A 235 -25.31 -5.47 24.32
N GLU A 236 -25.29 -6.37 25.30
CA GLU A 236 -26.22 -7.50 25.29
C GLU A 236 -27.64 -6.93 25.42
N PRO A 237 -28.60 -7.30 24.55
CA PRO A 237 -29.98 -6.84 24.72
C PRO A 237 -30.49 -7.30 26.09
N PRO A 238 -31.32 -6.50 26.78
CA PRO A 238 -31.90 -6.93 28.04
C PRO A 238 -32.66 -8.24 27.81
N GLN A 239 -32.18 -9.32 28.44
CA GLN A 239 -32.81 -10.64 28.42
C GLN A 239 -34.23 -10.48 28.97
N VAL A 240 -35.22 -10.47 28.07
CA VAL A 240 -36.63 -10.35 28.46
C VAL A 240 -37.03 -11.67 29.15
N PRO A 241 -37.48 -11.63 30.41
CA PRO A 241 -37.78 -12.83 31.20
C PRO A 241 -39.05 -13.57 30.75
#